data_AF-A0A2D4ZQR1-F1
#
_entry.id   AF-A0A2D4ZQR1-F1
#
_cell.length_a   1.000
_cell.length_b   1.000
_cell.length_c   1.000
_cell.angle_alpha   90.00
_cell.angle_beta   90.00
_cell.angle_gamma   90.00
#
_symmetry.space_group_name_H-M   'P 1'
#
loop_
_entity.id
_entity.type
_entity.pdbx_description
1 polymer ?
#
loop_
_entity_poly.entity_id
_entity_poly.type
_entity_poly.pdbx_seq_one_letter_code
_entity_poly.pdbx_strand_id
1 'polypeptide(L)'
;MNWKILEERSYTPYSREPKACIVQGSSGAYYPGVRIENVSFPLTIPAIQAACCVCLADGDIPKSVIMKHDSYLEQLDFWTKEFDLEIKIQSGIDDILFSDPFVYIEPSEVKPELIGLLSDAITIHSNFPVSTLLLTAGGYISGVNIEVSDWTNGLCAERLTIAKAICYGIGDFKSMYLHTLKGEFSSPCGACRQVIHEHLPDNEINFFHADGTLSVHYTSDLLPLSFSSTSLTK
;
A
#
# COMPACT_ATOMS: atom_id res chain seq x y z
N MET A 1 -14.62 -15.59 4.55
CA MET A 1 -14.57 -14.11 4.72
C MET A 1 -15.97 -13.53 4.54
N ASN A 2 -16.29 -12.31 4.96
CA ASN A 2 -17.50 -11.61 4.50
C ASN A 2 -17.22 -10.10 4.35
N TRP A 3 -18.12 -9.37 3.70
CA TRP A 3 -17.94 -7.94 3.45
C TRP A 3 -17.75 -7.12 4.73
N LYS A 4 -18.46 -7.45 5.81
CA LYS A 4 -18.33 -6.72 7.08
C LYS A 4 -16.91 -6.83 7.64
N ILE A 5 -16.35 -8.05 7.66
CA ILE A 5 -14.98 -8.30 8.13
C ILE A 5 -13.96 -7.57 7.25
N LEU A 6 -14.17 -7.54 5.93
CA LEU A 6 -13.28 -6.83 5.01
C LEU A 6 -13.37 -5.31 5.19
N GLU A 7 -14.59 -4.76 5.32
CA GLU A 7 -14.85 -3.35 5.58
C GLU A 7 -14.25 -2.90 6.91
N GLU A 8 -14.27 -3.75 7.95
CA GLU A 8 -13.67 -3.50 9.27
C GLU A 8 -12.13 -3.31 9.24
N ARG A 9 -11.45 -3.73 8.16
CA ARG A 9 -10.02 -3.45 7.98
C ARG A 9 -9.73 -2.01 7.50
N SER A 10 -10.76 -1.28 7.06
CA SER A 10 -10.58 0.09 6.60
C SER A 10 -10.05 0.97 7.73
N TYR A 11 -9.10 1.84 7.41
CA TYR A 11 -8.67 2.89 8.32
C TYR A 11 -9.44 4.17 7.99
N THR A 12 -10.53 4.44 8.70
CA THR A 12 -11.42 5.58 8.42
C THR A 12 -11.80 6.37 9.68
N PRO A 13 -10.81 6.84 10.47
CA PRO A 13 -11.11 7.52 11.72
C PRO A 13 -11.80 8.88 11.52
N TYR A 14 -11.70 9.48 10.34
CA TYR A 14 -12.18 10.84 10.07
C TYR A 14 -13.60 10.87 9.54
N SER A 15 -13.89 10.10 8.48
CA SER A 15 -15.24 10.04 7.88
C SER A 15 -16.15 9.00 8.53
N ARG A 16 -15.57 7.94 9.10
CA ARG A 16 -16.28 6.72 9.53
C ARG A 16 -17.05 6.03 8.39
N GLU A 17 -16.56 6.17 7.16
CA GLU A 17 -17.12 5.52 5.97
C GLU A 17 -16.20 4.41 5.45
N PRO A 18 -16.23 3.20 6.05
CA PRO A 18 -15.45 2.08 5.55
C PRO A 18 -15.91 1.69 4.15
N LYS A 19 -14.95 1.31 3.31
CA LYS A 19 -15.19 0.83 1.95
C LYS A 19 -14.25 -0.32 1.66
N ALA A 20 -14.75 -1.31 0.94
CA ALA A 20 -13.96 -2.44 0.51
C ALA A 20 -14.32 -2.86 -0.91
N CYS A 21 -13.33 -3.45 -1.58
CA CYS A 21 -13.49 -4.18 -2.83
C CYS A 21 -12.46 -5.31 -2.90
N ILE A 22 -12.59 -6.16 -3.90
CA ILE A 22 -11.61 -7.20 -4.19
C ILE A 22 -11.27 -7.10 -5.67
N VAL A 23 -9.99 -7.02 -6.01
CA VAL A 23 -9.53 -7.14 -7.39
C VAL A 23 -9.17 -8.59 -7.64
N GLN A 24 -9.71 -9.18 -8.70
CA GLN A 24 -9.20 -10.45 -9.22
C GLN A 24 -8.19 -10.14 -10.32
N GLY A 25 -6.98 -10.65 -10.17
CA GLY A 25 -5.93 -10.53 -11.17
C GLY A 25 -6.06 -11.58 -12.27
N SER A 26 -5.26 -11.40 -13.33
CA SER A 26 -5.23 -12.28 -14.50
C SER A 26 -4.78 -13.71 -14.18
N SER A 27 -3.98 -13.88 -13.12
CA SER A 27 -3.57 -15.19 -12.58
C SER A 27 -4.73 -15.96 -11.93
N GLY A 28 -5.83 -15.27 -11.61
CA GLY A 28 -6.94 -15.80 -10.82
C GLY A 28 -6.84 -15.52 -9.32
N ALA A 29 -5.72 -14.96 -8.84
CA ALA A 29 -5.54 -14.52 -7.46
C ALA A 29 -6.46 -13.34 -7.11
N TYR A 30 -6.75 -13.20 -5.81
CA TYR A 30 -7.61 -12.15 -5.27
C TYR A 30 -6.82 -11.22 -4.35
N TYR A 31 -7.02 -9.92 -4.55
CA TYR A 31 -6.33 -8.85 -3.84
C TYR A 31 -7.34 -7.99 -3.10
N PRO A 32 -7.32 -7.97 -1.76
CA PRO A 32 -8.22 -7.13 -0.99
C PRO A 32 -7.85 -5.65 -1.16
N GLY A 33 -8.87 -4.79 -1.20
CA GLY A 33 -8.73 -3.34 -1.12
C GLY A 33 -9.66 -2.77 -0.08
N VAL A 34 -9.16 -1.88 0.76
CA VAL A 34 -9.96 -1.16 1.75
C VAL A 34 -9.60 0.32 1.75
N ARG A 35 -10.54 1.17 2.19
CA ARG A 35 -10.29 2.60 2.32
C ARG A 35 -9.29 2.87 3.44
N ILE A 36 -8.27 3.66 3.14
CA ILE A 36 -7.25 4.07 4.10
C ILE A 36 -7.17 5.59 4.05
N GLU A 37 -7.74 6.25 5.04
CA GLU A 37 -7.68 7.69 5.20
C GLU A 37 -6.34 8.13 5.78
N ASN A 38 -6.09 9.42 5.69
CA ASN A 38 -4.95 10.06 6.31
C ASN A 38 -5.40 11.42 6.84
N VAL A 39 -4.78 11.90 7.91
CA VAL A 39 -5.02 13.22 8.49
C VAL A 39 -4.88 14.34 7.45
N SER A 40 -3.98 14.14 6.48
CA SER A 40 -3.95 14.90 5.23
C SER A 40 -4.90 14.25 4.24
N PHE A 41 -6.17 14.68 4.24
CA PHE A 41 -7.24 14.04 3.47
C PHE A 41 -6.92 13.74 1.98
N PRO A 42 -6.19 14.59 1.23
CA PRO A 42 -5.80 14.28 -0.15
C PRO A 42 -4.92 13.04 -0.31
N LEU A 43 -4.30 12.54 0.78
CA LEU A 43 -3.48 11.32 0.77
C LEU A 43 -4.30 10.03 0.99
N THR A 44 -5.60 10.16 1.22
CA THR A 44 -6.52 9.01 1.32
C THR A 44 -6.34 8.08 0.13
N ILE A 45 -6.22 6.79 0.40
CA ILE A 45 -6.11 5.72 -0.59
C ILE A 45 -7.49 5.05 -0.69
N PRO A 46 -8.22 5.22 -1.81
CA PRO A 46 -9.45 4.49 -2.05
C PRO A 46 -9.24 2.98 -2.11
N ALA A 47 -10.29 2.21 -1.77
CA ALA A 47 -10.23 0.76 -1.75
C ALA A 47 -9.77 0.16 -3.09
N ILE A 48 -10.28 0.67 -4.22
CA ILE A 48 -9.90 0.17 -5.54
C ILE A 48 -8.47 0.55 -5.93
N GLN A 49 -7.99 1.74 -5.54
CA GLN A 49 -6.59 2.13 -5.73
C GLN A 49 -5.67 1.16 -4.98
N ALA A 50 -5.98 0.86 -3.71
CA ALA A 50 -5.21 -0.09 -2.91
C ALA A 50 -5.19 -1.48 -3.57
N ALA A 51 -6.35 -2.05 -3.91
CA ALA A 51 -6.42 -3.39 -4.50
C ALA A 51 -5.68 -3.49 -5.85
N CYS A 52 -5.87 -2.52 -6.74
CA CYS A 52 -5.20 -2.52 -8.05
C CYS A 52 -3.68 -2.37 -7.91
N CYS A 53 -3.22 -1.45 -7.07
CA CYS A 53 -1.79 -1.26 -6.84
C CYS A 53 -1.14 -2.50 -6.20
N VAL A 54 -1.81 -3.14 -5.23
CA VAL A 54 -1.31 -4.38 -4.62
C VAL A 54 -1.23 -5.51 -5.65
N CYS A 55 -2.26 -5.68 -6.49
CA CYS A 55 -2.26 -6.66 -7.58
C CYS A 55 -1.05 -6.47 -8.51
N LEU A 56 -0.81 -5.22 -8.93
CA LEU A 56 0.32 -4.85 -9.80
C LEU A 56 1.68 -5.06 -9.13
N ALA A 57 1.81 -4.68 -7.86
CA ALA A 57 3.05 -4.85 -7.09
C ALA A 57 3.40 -6.32 -6.83
N ASP A 58 2.40 -7.21 -6.84
CA ASP A 58 2.59 -8.66 -6.73
C ASP A 58 2.81 -9.32 -8.11
N GLY A 59 3.01 -8.51 -9.17
CA GLY A 59 3.32 -8.98 -10.53
C GLY A 59 2.12 -9.53 -11.31
N ASP A 60 0.89 -9.27 -10.85
CA ASP A 60 -0.34 -9.64 -11.56
C ASP A 60 -0.98 -8.42 -12.24
N ILE A 61 -1.97 -8.67 -13.09
CA ILE A 61 -2.67 -7.64 -13.87
C ILE A 61 -4.13 -7.61 -13.43
N PRO A 62 -4.64 -6.47 -12.92
CA PRO A 62 -6.06 -6.31 -12.58
C PRO A 62 -6.97 -6.69 -13.76
N LYS A 63 -7.97 -7.56 -13.52
CA LYS A 63 -8.90 -8.03 -14.56
C LYS A 63 -10.36 -7.77 -14.24
N SER A 64 -10.75 -7.91 -12.97
CA SER A 64 -12.10 -7.60 -12.53
C SER A 64 -12.11 -7.05 -11.12
N VAL A 65 -13.14 -6.26 -10.80
CA VAL A 65 -13.38 -5.76 -9.45
C VAL A 65 -14.69 -6.34 -8.92
N ILE A 66 -14.62 -6.97 -7.76
CA ILE A 66 -15.75 -7.49 -7.01
C ILE A 66 -16.11 -6.50 -5.92
N MET A 67 -17.40 -6.17 -5.82
CA MET A 67 -17.94 -5.19 -4.88
C MET A 67 -19.29 -5.63 -4.33
N LYS A 68 -19.60 -5.16 -3.12
CA LYS A 68 -20.90 -5.33 -2.46
C LYS A 68 -21.96 -4.48 -3.16
N HIS A 69 -23.19 -4.98 -3.22
CA HIS A 69 -24.35 -4.21 -3.73
C HIS A 69 -24.45 -2.83 -3.04
N ASP A 70 -24.79 -1.79 -3.80
CA ASP A 70 -24.89 -0.39 -3.37
C ASP A 70 -23.59 0.30 -2.86
N SER A 71 -22.41 -0.29 -3.10
CA SER A 71 -21.14 0.36 -2.73
C SER A 71 -20.65 1.32 -3.82
N TYR A 72 -20.71 2.62 -3.55
CA TYR A 72 -19.89 3.59 -4.29
C TYR A 72 -18.41 3.44 -3.89
N LEU A 73 -17.54 3.28 -4.90
CA LEU A 73 -16.09 3.31 -4.76
C LEU A 73 -15.51 4.56 -5.42
N GLU A 74 -14.73 5.32 -4.65
CA GLU A 74 -13.94 6.42 -5.20
C GLU A 74 -12.98 5.92 -6.28
N GLN A 75 -12.83 6.69 -7.36
CA GLN A 75 -11.96 6.39 -8.50
C GLN A 75 -12.32 5.13 -9.31
N LEU A 76 -13.51 4.53 -9.10
CA LEU A 76 -13.94 3.36 -9.87
C LEU A 76 -13.83 3.56 -11.39
N ASP A 77 -14.30 4.71 -11.88
CA ASP A 77 -14.30 5.03 -13.32
C ASP A 77 -12.88 5.08 -13.91
N PHE A 78 -11.91 5.57 -13.14
CA PHE A 78 -10.52 5.64 -13.58
C PHE A 78 -9.95 4.22 -13.70
N TRP A 79 -9.98 3.45 -12.62
CA TRP A 79 -9.39 2.11 -12.57
C TRP A 79 -10.07 1.13 -13.53
N THR A 80 -11.38 1.26 -13.71
CA THR A 80 -12.13 0.46 -14.69
C THR A 80 -11.66 0.73 -16.11
N LYS A 81 -11.42 2.00 -16.47
CA LYS A 81 -10.92 2.36 -17.81
C LYS A 81 -9.45 2.03 -18.00
N GLU A 82 -8.63 2.18 -16.96
CA GLU A 82 -7.19 1.95 -17.02
C GLU A 82 -6.86 0.49 -17.37
N PHE A 83 -7.63 -0.46 -16.82
CA PHE A 83 -7.36 -1.90 -16.97
C PHE A 83 -8.50 -2.68 -17.63
N ASP A 84 -9.51 -2.00 -18.19
CA ASP A 84 -10.72 -2.62 -18.76
C ASP A 84 -11.39 -3.61 -17.79
N LEU A 85 -11.58 -3.17 -16.54
CA LEU A 85 -12.04 -4.06 -15.47
C LEU A 85 -13.49 -4.49 -15.66
N GLU A 86 -13.74 -5.79 -15.58
CA GLU A 86 -15.10 -6.30 -15.41
C GLU A 86 -15.61 -5.97 -13.99
N ILE A 87 -16.78 -5.35 -13.87
CA ILE A 87 -17.40 -5.06 -12.57
C ILE A 87 -18.34 -6.21 -12.18
N LYS A 88 -18.09 -6.80 -11.02
CA LYS A 88 -18.89 -7.91 -10.46
C LYS A 88 -19.51 -7.49 -9.14
N ILE A 89 -20.83 -7.63 -9.04
CA ILE A 89 -21.58 -7.38 -7.80
C ILE A 89 -21.85 -8.72 -7.12
N GLN A 90 -21.38 -8.88 -5.88
CA GLN A 90 -21.55 -10.11 -5.11
C GLN A 90 -22.01 -9.81 -3.67
N SER A 91 -23.01 -10.55 -3.18
CA SER A 91 -23.51 -10.41 -1.81
C SER A 91 -22.68 -11.15 -0.78
N GLY A 92 -22.09 -12.29 -1.15
CA GLY A 92 -21.18 -13.11 -0.34
C GLY A 92 -19.79 -13.18 -0.98
N ILE A 93 -18.76 -13.37 -0.14
CA ILE A 93 -17.34 -13.51 -0.53
C ILE A 93 -16.64 -14.57 0.33
N ASP A 94 -17.42 -15.52 0.83
CA ASP A 94 -17.01 -16.54 1.78
C ASP A 94 -16.06 -17.59 1.17
N ASP A 95 -16.16 -17.78 -0.14
CA ASP A 95 -15.33 -18.62 -0.98
C ASP A 95 -14.03 -17.95 -1.46
N ILE A 96 -13.89 -16.63 -1.30
CA ILE A 96 -12.68 -15.90 -1.68
C ILE A 96 -11.59 -16.10 -0.61
N LEU A 97 -10.44 -16.59 -1.07
CA LEU A 97 -9.21 -16.74 -0.30
C LEU A 97 -8.15 -15.79 -0.85
N PHE A 98 -7.54 -15.01 0.04
CA PHE A 98 -6.39 -14.18 -0.29
C PHE A 98 -5.10 -14.97 -0.06
N SER A 99 -4.11 -14.75 -0.91
CA SER A 99 -2.78 -15.34 -0.74
C SER A 99 -2.12 -14.86 0.54
N ASP A 100 -1.11 -15.61 1.01
CA ASP A 100 -0.27 -15.15 2.11
C ASP A 100 0.52 -13.90 1.67
N PRO A 101 0.36 -12.74 2.34
CA PRO A 101 1.05 -11.52 1.93
C PRO A 101 2.47 -11.42 2.51
N PHE A 102 2.89 -12.36 3.36
CA PHE A 102 4.16 -12.29 4.07
C PHE A 102 5.35 -12.75 3.21
N VAL A 103 6.44 -12.04 3.40
CA VAL A 103 7.79 -12.42 2.99
C VAL A 103 8.53 -12.88 4.26
N TYR A 104 8.99 -14.13 4.23
CA TYR A 104 9.69 -14.77 5.34
C TYR A 104 11.19 -14.81 5.05
N ILE A 105 11.92 -13.86 5.64
CA ILE A 105 13.36 -13.70 5.47
C ILE A 105 14.03 -13.41 6.80
N GLU A 106 15.30 -13.74 6.90
CA GLU A 106 16.14 -13.35 8.03
C GLU A 106 16.53 -11.86 7.93
N PRO A 107 16.84 -11.18 9.04
CA PRO A 107 17.26 -9.77 9.01
C PRO A 107 18.45 -9.48 8.08
N SER A 108 19.35 -10.45 7.89
CA SER A 108 20.49 -10.33 6.97
C SER A 108 20.08 -10.30 5.49
N GLU A 109 18.87 -10.74 5.16
CA GLU A 109 18.35 -10.86 3.80
C GLU A 109 17.52 -9.64 3.38
N VAL A 110 17.24 -8.70 4.30
CA VAL A 110 16.43 -7.50 4.01
C VAL A 110 17.01 -6.70 2.84
N LYS A 111 18.32 -6.46 2.81
CA LYS A 111 18.96 -5.69 1.72
C LYS A 111 18.91 -6.41 0.36
N PRO A 112 19.34 -7.68 0.22
CA PRO A 112 19.23 -8.36 -1.07
C PRO A 112 17.77 -8.51 -1.53
N GLU A 113 16.83 -8.72 -0.61
CA GLU A 113 15.39 -8.77 -0.94
C GLU A 113 14.90 -7.44 -1.51
N LEU A 114 15.22 -6.31 -0.85
CA LEU A 114 14.89 -4.98 -1.37
C LEU A 114 15.45 -4.76 -2.78
N ILE A 115 16.70 -5.15 -3.03
CA ILE A 115 17.31 -5.03 -4.36
C ILE A 115 16.54 -5.87 -5.40
N GLY A 116 16.14 -7.09 -5.02
CA GLY A 116 15.36 -7.98 -5.88
C GLY A 116 14.01 -7.38 -6.27
N LEU A 117 13.28 -6.84 -5.30
CA LEU A 117 11.96 -6.24 -5.50
C LEU A 117 11.94 -5.07 -6.49
N LEU A 118 13.06 -4.40 -6.73
CA LEU A 118 13.09 -3.25 -7.66
C LEU A 118 12.65 -3.62 -9.09
N SER A 119 12.79 -4.88 -9.52
CA SER A 119 12.31 -5.33 -10.84
C SER A 119 10.80 -5.32 -10.98
N ASP A 120 10.08 -5.32 -9.86
CA ASP A 120 8.61 -5.44 -9.84
C ASP A 120 7.95 -4.05 -9.85
N ALA A 121 8.73 -2.98 -9.65
CA ALA A 121 8.24 -1.61 -9.69
C ALA A 121 7.78 -1.20 -11.09
N ILE A 122 6.58 -0.63 -11.19
CA ILE A 122 6.06 -0.06 -12.43
C ILE A 122 6.36 1.44 -12.43
N THR A 123 7.30 1.86 -13.27
CA THR A 123 7.84 3.24 -13.26
C THR A 123 7.82 3.91 -14.63
N ILE A 124 6.66 3.86 -15.29
CA ILE A 124 6.49 4.27 -16.69
C ILE A 124 6.80 5.75 -16.99
N HIS A 125 6.74 6.65 -16.01
CA HIS A 125 7.10 8.06 -16.23
C HIS A 125 8.41 8.47 -15.56
N SER A 126 8.71 7.99 -14.35
CA SER A 126 9.95 8.43 -13.66
C SER A 126 11.17 7.59 -13.98
N ASN A 127 10.99 6.32 -14.35
CA ASN A 127 12.06 5.33 -14.36
C ASN A 127 12.82 5.32 -13.02
N PHE A 128 12.11 5.48 -11.89
CA PHE A 128 12.71 5.58 -10.55
C PHE A 128 12.13 4.47 -9.66
N PRO A 129 12.71 3.26 -9.68
CA PRO A 129 12.22 2.15 -8.87
C PRO A 129 12.61 2.33 -7.40
N VAL A 130 11.65 2.08 -6.53
CA VAL A 130 11.76 2.08 -5.08
C VAL A 130 11.10 0.81 -4.55
N SER A 131 11.77 0.14 -3.63
CA SER A 131 11.27 -1.04 -2.94
C SER A 131 11.20 -0.78 -1.45
N THR A 132 10.23 -1.40 -0.79
CA THR A 132 10.02 -1.30 0.65
C THR A 132 9.72 -2.67 1.25
N LEU A 133 10.22 -2.89 2.46
CA LEU A 133 9.82 -3.98 3.34
C LEU A 133 9.32 -3.39 4.66
N LEU A 134 8.15 -3.82 5.10
CA LEU A 134 7.52 -3.43 6.36
C LEU A 134 7.54 -4.60 7.32
N LEU A 135 8.31 -4.49 8.41
CA LEU A 135 8.38 -5.51 9.44
C LEU A 135 7.14 -5.45 10.35
N THR A 136 6.53 -6.61 10.57
CA THR A 136 5.36 -6.80 11.42
C THR A 136 5.63 -7.86 12.50
N ALA A 137 4.61 -8.28 13.24
CA ALA A 137 4.71 -9.46 14.11
C ALA A 137 4.78 -10.80 13.35
N GLY A 138 4.19 -10.87 12.15
CA GLY A 138 4.05 -12.12 11.38
C GLY A 138 5.14 -12.35 10.32
N GLY A 139 5.89 -11.31 9.94
CA GLY A 139 6.87 -11.35 8.86
C GLY A 139 7.02 -9.98 8.21
N TYR A 140 7.63 -9.93 7.03
CA TYR A 140 7.73 -8.71 6.24
C TYR A 140 6.58 -8.60 5.25
N ILE A 141 6.13 -7.38 4.97
CA ILE A 141 5.26 -7.08 3.83
C ILE A 141 6.10 -6.31 2.82
N SER A 142 6.13 -6.78 1.57
CA SER A 142 6.82 -6.11 0.48
C SER A 142 5.93 -5.10 -0.23
N GLY A 143 6.56 -4.12 -0.85
CA GLY A 143 5.91 -3.23 -1.80
C GLY A 143 6.91 -2.47 -2.66
N VAL A 144 6.43 -2.01 -3.80
CA VAL A 144 7.19 -1.25 -4.80
C VAL A 144 6.35 -0.06 -5.25
N ASN A 145 6.96 0.95 -5.87
CA ASN A 145 6.17 2.04 -6.44
C ASN A 145 5.47 1.59 -7.73
N ILE A 146 4.20 1.96 -7.85
CA ILE A 146 3.34 1.69 -9.00
C ILE A 146 2.91 3.03 -9.61
N GLU A 147 3.28 3.23 -10.85
CA GLU A 147 2.84 4.32 -11.70
C GLU A 147 1.83 3.83 -12.73
N VAL A 148 0.79 4.63 -12.95
CA VAL A 148 -0.28 4.38 -13.94
C VAL A 148 -0.41 5.62 -14.84
N SER A 149 -1.31 5.58 -15.83
CA SER A 149 -1.46 6.68 -16.79
C SER A 149 -1.64 8.06 -16.14
N ASP A 150 -2.47 8.14 -15.08
CA ASP A 150 -2.58 9.29 -14.19
C ASP A 150 -1.65 9.14 -12.99
N TRP A 151 -0.57 9.93 -12.99
CA TRP A 151 0.44 9.93 -11.94
C TRP A 151 -0.14 10.11 -10.52
N THR A 152 -1.29 10.77 -10.37
CA THR A 152 -1.91 11.02 -9.06
C THR A 152 -2.56 9.78 -8.44
N ASN A 153 -2.87 8.77 -9.26
CA ASN A 153 -3.48 7.51 -8.83
C ASN A 153 -2.44 6.40 -8.55
N GLY A 154 -1.18 6.61 -8.90
CA GLY A 154 -0.09 5.73 -8.50
C GLY A 154 0.17 5.77 -6.99
N LEU A 155 0.91 4.78 -6.48
CA LEU A 155 1.37 4.74 -5.09
C LEU A 155 2.89 4.57 -5.05
N CYS A 156 3.55 5.38 -4.21
CA CYS A 156 4.94 5.13 -3.83
C CYS A 156 5.04 3.83 -3.01
N ALA A 157 6.23 3.22 -3.00
CA ALA A 157 6.48 1.92 -2.36
C ALA A 157 6.05 1.87 -0.89
N GLU A 158 6.30 2.93 -0.12
CA GLU A 158 5.98 3.03 1.29
C GLU A 158 4.46 3.05 1.53
N ARG A 159 3.74 3.89 0.77
CA ARG A 159 2.27 4.00 0.84
C ARG A 159 1.62 2.69 0.41
N LEU A 160 2.14 2.05 -0.64
CA LEU A 160 1.65 0.76 -1.11
C LEU A 160 1.87 -0.31 -0.05
N THR A 161 3.05 -0.39 0.55
CA THR A 161 3.38 -1.43 1.54
C THR A 161 2.47 -1.31 2.78
N ILE A 162 2.25 -0.08 3.27
CA ILE A 162 1.30 0.18 4.36
C ILE A 162 -0.12 -0.21 3.93
N ALA A 163 -0.54 0.18 2.72
CA ALA A 163 -1.87 -0.13 2.22
C ALA A 163 -2.09 -1.64 2.07
N LYS A 164 -1.09 -2.38 1.57
CA LYS A 164 -1.11 -3.84 1.48
C LYS A 164 -1.33 -4.45 2.86
N ALA A 165 -0.51 -4.08 3.85
CA ALA A 165 -0.65 -4.60 5.21
C ALA A 165 -2.08 -4.37 5.77
N ILE A 166 -2.60 -3.14 5.66
CA ILE A 166 -3.95 -2.81 6.15
C ILE A 166 -5.03 -3.59 5.38
N CYS A 167 -4.94 -3.70 4.05
CA CYS A 167 -5.89 -4.45 3.23
C CYS A 167 -5.97 -5.94 3.62
N TYR A 168 -4.83 -6.52 4.03
CA TYR A 168 -4.75 -7.89 4.53
C TYR A 168 -5.15 -8.03 6.01
N GLY A 169 -5.47 -6.94 6.70
CA GLY A 169 -5.86 -6.91 8.10
C GLY A 169 -4.68 -7.06 9.07
N ILE A 170 -3.49 -6.68 8.61
CA ILE A 170 -2.24 -6.75 9.37
C ILE A 170 -1.97 -5.38 9.98
N GLY A 171 -1.79 -5.35 11.31
CA GLY A 171 -1.41 -4.17 12.09
C GLY A 171 -0.07 -4.36 12.81
N ASP A 172 0.18 -3.53 13.82
CA ASP A 172 1.39 -3.54 14.67
C ASP A 172 2.70 -3.53 13.87
N PHE A 173 2.93 -2.40 13.19
CA PHE A 173 4.12 -2.16 12.38
C PHE A 173 5.32 -1.82 13.27
N LYS A 174 6.49 -2.41 12.98
CA LYS A 174 7.70 -2.31 13.81
C LYS A 174 8.79 -1.44 13.22
N SER A 175 9.08 -1.64 11.94
CA SER A 175 10.09 -0.87 11.20
C SER A 175 9.84 -0.97 9.71
N MET A 176 10.28 0.04 8.98
CA MET A 176 10.23 0.07 7.52
C MET A 176 11.65 0.14 6.96
N TYR A 177 11.90 -0.58 5.87
CA TYR A 177 13.17 -0.60 5.16
C TYR A 177 12.94 -0.21 3.72
N LEU A 178 13.74 0.72 3.19
CA LEU A 178 13.57 1.27 1.85
C LEU A 178 14.87 1.13 1.06
N HIS A 179 14.74 0.97 -0.25
CA HIS A 179 15.87 1.01 -1.17
C HIS A 179 15.47 1.62 -2.51
N THR A 180 16.42 2.34 -3.13
CA THR A 180 16.36 2.76 -4.52
C THR A 180 17.79 2.80 -5.09
N LEU A 181 17.93 2.51 -6.39
CA LEU A 181 19.21 2.56 -7.10
C LEU A 181 19.59 3.96 -7.57
N LYS A 182 18.64 4.91 -7.54
CA LYS A 182 18.83 6.24 -8.11
C LYS A 182 18.75 7.30 -7.01
N GLY A 183 19.66 8.27 -7.05
CA GLY A 183 19.72 9.39 -6.12
C GLY A 183 20.82 9.25 -5.06
N GLU A 184 21.21 10.39 -4.48
CA GLU A 184 22.20 10.45 -3.40
C GLU A 184 21.64 9.91 -2.08
N PHE A 185 20.31 9.93 -1.91
CA PHE A 185 19.66 9.55 -0.67
C PHE A 185 18.29 8.90 -0.91
N SER A 186 18.05 7.74 -0.30
CA SER A 186 16.84 6.93 -0.45
C SER A 186 15.69 7.44 0.44
N SER A 187 15.44 8.76 0.47
CA SER A 187 14.40 9.32 1.36
C SER A 187 12.99 9.23 0.78
N PRO A 188 11.96 8.98 1.62
CA PRO A 188 10.56 9.05 1.24
C PRO A 188 10.16 10.48 0.82
N CYS A 189 9.21 10.56 -0.11
CA CYS A 189 8.61 11.84 -0.51
C CYS A 189 7.74 12.43 0.61
N GLY A 190 7.36 13.72 0.50
CA GLY A 190 6.55 14.40 1.52
C GLY A 190 5.23 13.68 1.85
N ALA A 191 4.55 13.14 0.84
CA ALA A 191 3.32 12.36 1.03
C ALA A 191 3.58 11.05 1.80
N CYS A 192 4.65 10.31 1.46
CA CYS A 192 5.02 9.10 2.18
C CYS A 192 5.36 9.40 3.64
N ARG A 193 6.10 10.47 3.92
CA ARG A 193 6.45 10.87 5.29
C ARG A 193 5.20 11.09 6.16
N GLN A 194 4.17 11.73 5.61
CA GLN A 194 2.90 11.94 6.32
C GLN A 194 2.14 10.63 6.57
N VAL A 195 2.11 9.71 5.59
CA VAL A 195 1.44 8.40 5.75
C VAL A 195 2.21 7.51 6.74
N ILE A 196 3.54 7.49 6.66
CA ILE A 196 4.41 6.81 7.62
C ILE A 196 4.19 7.38 9.02
N HIS A 197 4.06 8.71 9.16
CA HIS A 197 3.80 9.34 10.46
C HIS A 197 2.52 8.83 11.14
N GLU A 198 1.48 8.57 10.36
CA GLU A 198 0.18 8.15 10.88
C GLU A 198 0.13 6.66 11.24
N HIS A 199 0.87 5.82 10.52
CA HIS A 199 0.79 4.36 10.67
C HIS A 199 2.01 3.72 11.36
N LEU A 200 3.14 4.40 11.40
CA LEU A 200 4.39 3.97 12.06
C LEU A 200 4.92 5.06 13.02
N PRO A 201 4.12 5.57 13.97
CA PRO A 201 4.58 6.59 14.90
C PRO A 201 5.72 6.05 15.78
N ASP A 202 6.80 6.83 15.93
CA ASP A 202 7.96 6.49 16.77
C ASP A 202 8.71 5.20 16.40
N ASN A 203 8.52 4.69 15.19
CA ASN A 203 9.25 3.54 14.66
C ASN A 203 10.47 3.94 13.82
N GLU A 204 11.38 2.97 13.66
CA GLU A 204 12.57 3.12 12.81
C GLU A 204 12.23 2.97 11.32
N ILE A 205 12.81 3.87 10.52
CA ILE A 205 12.78 3.88 9.08
C ILE A 205 14.23 3.79 8.59
N ASN A 206 14.52 2.72 7.87
CA ASN A 206 15.86 2.30 7.50
C ASN A 206 16.07 2.53 5.99
N PHE A 207 17.06 3.34 5.63
CA PHE A 207 17.37 3.65 4.24
C PHE A 207 18.61 2.90 3.79
N PHE A 208 18.43 1.89 2.95
CA PHE A 208 19.54 1.27 2.23
C PHE A 208 19.87 2.11 1.00
N HIS A 209 21.07 2.66 0.98
CA HIS A 209 21.53 3.56 -0.08
C HIS A 209 22.17 2.78 -1.24
N ALA A 210 22.20 3.41 -2.42
CA ALA A 210 22.79 2.83 -3.63
C ALA A 210 24.30 2.59 -3.51
N ASP A 211 25.01 3.38 -2.70
CA ASP A 211 26.44 3.20 -2.38
C ASP A 211 26.69 2.05 -1.38
N GLY A 212 25.61 1.41 -0.92
CA GLY A 212 25.64 0.27 -0.02
C GLY A 212 25.59 0.62 1.47
N THR A 213 25.62 1.91 1.82
CA THR A 213 25.49 2.38 3.21
C THR A 213 24.05 2.29 3.73
N LEU A 214 23.88 2.44 5.04
CA LEU A 214 22.59 2.42 5.73
C LEU A 214 22.49 3.68 6.61
N SER A 215 21.39 4.42 6.49
CA SER A 215 20.98 5.40 7.50
C SER A 215 19.71 4.94 8.20
N VAL A 216 19.64 5.21 9.50
CA VAL A 216 18.49 4.87 10.35
C VAL A 216 17.93 6.16 10.90
N HIS A 217 16.62 6.34 10.74
CA HIS A 217 15.86 7.49 11.19
C HIS A 217 14.64 7.03 11.97
N TYR A 218 14.11 7.89 12.82
CA TYR A 218 12.77 7.71 13.36
C TYR A 218 11.76 8.46 12.51
N THR A 219 10.52 8.01 12.53
CA THR A 219 9.40 8.68 11.86
C THR A 219 9.31 10.19 12.17
N SER A 220 9.66 10.60 13.41
CA SER A 220 9.70 12.00 13.85
C SER A 220 10.80 12.84 13.17
N ASP A 221 11.90 12.21 12.74
CA ASP A 221 12.97 12.87 11.98
C ASP A 221 12.52 13.20 10.55
N LEU A 222 11.61 12.40 10.00
CA LEU A 222 11.17 12.52 8.62
C LEU A 222 10.18 13.66 8.42
N LEU A 223 9.33 13.91 9.41
CA LEU A 223 8.32 14.97 9.39
C LEU A 223 8.29 15.70 10.74
N PRO A 224 9.27 16.57 11.01
CA PRO A 224 9.31 17.31 12.27
C PRO A 224 8.11 18.24 12.40
N LEU A 225 7.57 18.34 13.61
CA LEU A 225 6.36 19.13 13.90
C LEU A 225 5.15 18.71 13.04
N SER A 226 5.05 17.41 12.75
CA SER A 226 3.92 16.83 12.03
C SER A 226 2.60 17.23 12.66
N PHE A 227 1.61 17.45 11.80
CA PHE A 227 0.27 17.75 12.26
C PHE A 227 -0.41 16.45 12.74
N SER A 228 -0.93 16.50 13.96
CA SER A 228 -1.77 15.44 14.55
C SER A 228 -2.99 16.07 15.21
N SER A 229 -4.19 15.55 14.96
CA SER A 229 -5.40 16.00 15.65
C SER A 229 -6.40 14.88 15.82
N THR A 230 -6.83 14.64 17.06
CA THR A 230 -7.93 13.72 17.40
C THR A 230 -9.30 14.36 17.25
N SER A 231 -9.36 15.66 16.96
CA SER A 231 -10.61 16.43 16.82
C SER A 231 -11.09 16.53 15.37
N LEU A 232 -10.30 16.05 14.41
CA LEU A 232 -10.66 16.07 13.00
C LEU A 232 -11.78 15.07 12.70
N THR A 233 -12.79 15.56 12.02
CA THR A 233 -13.88 14.78 11.43
C THR A 233 -14.12 15.32 10.02
N LYS A 234 -14.42 14.43 9.08
CA LYS A 234 -14.66 14.76 7.67
C LYS A 234 -16.15 14.95 7.39
#